data_AF-A0A3N5M5L3-F1
#
_entry.id   AF-A0A3N5M5L3-F1
#
_cell.length_a   1.000
_cell.length_b   1.000
_cell.length_c   1.000
_cell.angle_alpha   90.00
_cell.angle_beta   90.00
_cell.angle_gamma   90.00
#
_symmetry.space_group_name_H-M   'P 1'
#
loop_
_entity.id
_entity.type
_entity.pdbx_description
1 polymer ?
#
loop_
_entity_poly.entity_id
_entity_poly.type
_entity_poly.pdbx_seq_one_letter_code
_entity_poly.pdbx_strand_id
1 'polypeptide(L)'
;MNTEATREDQLVAAMCHASVLLPLIGIAMPLGVWISQRERSPLLRFQALQSLAYQLITLAVYLLLYACQFIGSFSFFPLSIFTALLFPNSQSGPNYSGPPDAAAPLILVFFLLFMFVVMALSFLQCILGPLFVLTGLWAAGRILSGHSFRYPLLGRWIANRLDPPVLAVEGV
;
A
#
# COMPACT_ATOMS: atom_id res chain seq x y z
N MET A 1 -33.81 -6.28 19.40
CA MET A 1 -32.53 -5.91 18.78
C MET A 1 -32.86 -5.54 17.35
N ASN A 2 -32.82 -4.26 16.99
CA ASN A 2 -33.16 -3.84 15.63
C ASN A 2 -32.05 -4.35 14.70
N THR A 3 -32.40 -5.30 13.84
CA THR A 3 -31.48 -5.98 12.92
C THR A 3 -31.16 -5.16 11.68
N GLU A 4 -31.88 -4.06 11.45
CA GLU A 4 -31.63 -3.16 10.34
C GLU A 4 -30.49 -2.19 10.65
N ALA A 5 -29.52 -2.11 9.75
CA ALA A 5 -28.47 -1.11 9.81
C ALA A 5 -29.06 0.29 9.69
N THR A 6 -28.80 1.15 10.67
CA THR A 6 -29.29 2.52 10.65
C THR A 6 -28.56 3.33 9.56
N ARG A 7 -29.18 4.40 9.08
CA ARG A 7 -28.52 5.33 8.16
C ARG A 7 -27.25 5.93 8.77
N GLU A 8 -27.24 6.12 10.08
CA GLU A 8 -26.07 6.56 10.85
C GLU A 8 -24.93 5.54 10.79
N ASP A 9 -25.22 4.24 10.97
CA ASP A 9 -24.24 3.17 10.86
C ASP A 9 -23.62 3.12 9.45
N GLN A 10 -24.44 3.32 8.40
CA GLN A 10 -23.94 3.39 7.03
C GLN A 10 -23.01 4.60 6.81
N LEU A 11 -23.36 5.77 7.35
CA LEU A 11 -22.52 6.96 7.27
C LEU A 11 -21.18 6.74 7.99
N VAL A 12 -21.21 6.18 9.20
CA VAL A 12 -19.99 5.89 9.98
C VAL A 12 -19.14 4.82 9.29
N ALA A 13 -19.74 3.76 8.76
CA ALA A 13 -19.03 2.77 7.96
C ALA A 13 -18.40 3.41 6.71
N ALA A 14 -19.10 4.27 5.99
CA ALA A 14 -18.54 4.97 4.83
C ALA A 14 -17.37 5.87 5.22
N MET A 15 -17.45 6.59 6.34
CA MET A 15 -16.34 7.39 6.86
C MET A 15 -15.12 6.53 7.23
N CYS A 16 -15.32 5.30 7.72
CA CYS A 16 -14.22 4.35 7.95
C CYS A 16 -13.43 4.09 6.68
N HIS A 17 -14.09 3.94 5.54
CA HIS A 17 -13.42 3.70 4.26
C HIS A 17 -12.87 5.00 3.64
N ALA A 18 -13.60 6.11 3.75
CA ALA A 18 -13.18 7.41 3.24
C ALA A 18 -11.94 7.96 3.94
N SER A 19 -11.67 7.55 5.19
CA SER A 19 -10.48 7.97 5.93
C SER A 19 -9.17 7.54 5.27
N VAL A 20 -9.19 6.65 4.27
CA VAL A 20 -8.03 6.33 3.41
C VAL A 20 -7.40 7.58 2.75
N LEU A 21 -8.17 8.66 2.60
CA LEU A 21 -7.69 9.96 2.10
C LEU A 21 -6.63 10.62 3.00
N LEU A 22 -6.56 10.22 4.26
CA LEU A 22 -5.60 10.71 5.24
C LEU A 22 -4.63 9.58 5.57
N PRO A 23 -3.49 9.45 4.85
CA PRO A 23 -2.50 8.42 5.17
C PRO A 23 -2.06 8.50 6.63
N LEU A 24 -1.84 7.34 7.26
CA LEU A 24 -1.47 7.16 8.67
C LEU A 24 -2.56 7.56 9.68
N ILE A 25 -3.04 8.79 9.63
CA ILE A 25 -4.04 9.32 10.59
C ILE A 25 -5.41 8.70 10.34
N GLY A 26 -5.75 8.42 9.08
CA GLY A 26 -7.01 7.82 8.66
C GLY A 26 -7.30 6.48 9.32
N ILE A 27 -6.27 5.74 9.74
CA ILE A 27 -6.37 4.45 10.44
C ILE A 27 -7.06 4.60 11.80
N ALA A 28 -6.91 5.76 12.44
CA ALA A 28 -7.52 6.02 13.74
C ALA A 28 -9.06 5.97 13.67
N MET A 29 -9.66 6.36 12.56
CA MET A 29 -11.11 6.36 12.38
C MET A 29 -11.71 4.93 12.46
N PRO A 30 -11.35 3.98 11.57
CA PRO A 30 -11.88 2.62 11.66
C PRO A 30 -11.44 1.89 12.94
N LEU A 31 -10.26 2.18 13.49
CA LEU A 31 -9.85 1.62 14.78
C LEU A 31 -10.76 2.11 15.92
N GLY A 32 -11.01 3.42 16.01
CA GLY A 32 -11.86 4.01 17.02
C GLY A 32 -13.31 3.51 16.93
N VAL A 33 -13.86 3.43 15.71
CA VAL A 33 -15.20 2.86 15.47
C VAL A 33 -15.24 1.39 15.86
N TRP A 34 -14.23 0.60 15.48
CA TRP A 34 -14.20 -0.81 15.84
C TRP A 34 -14.13 -1.02 17.35
N ILE A 35 -13.30 -0.27 18.07
CA ILE A 35 -13.22 -0.38 19.55
C ILE A 35 -14.54 0.04 20.22
N SER A 36 -15.14 1.14 19.78
CA SER A 36 -16.29 1.74 20.46
C SER A 36 -17.65 1.16 20.06
N GLN A 37 -17.81 0.66 18.83
CA GLN A 37 -19.10 0.27 18.27
C GLN A 37 -19.23 -1.23 17.93
N ARG A 38 -18.17 -2.04 18.07
CA ARG A 38 -18.20 -3.47 17.68
C ARG A 38 -19.29 -4.30 18.37
N GLU A 39 -19.67 -3.95 19.59
CA GLU A 39 -20.68 -4.68 20.38
C GLU A 39 -22.10 -4.14 20.13
N ARG A 40 -22.23 -2.93 19.57
CA ARG A 40 -23.51 -2.26 19.33
C ARG A 40 -24.05 -2.52 17.94
N SER A 41 -23.19 -2.50 16.93
CA SER A 41 -23.60 -2.65 15.53
C SER A 41 -22.77 -3.74 14.82
N PRO A 42 -23.41 -4.81 14.33
CA PRO A 42 -22.71 -5.85 13.57
C PRO A 42 -22.17 -5.33 12.24
N LEU A 43 -22.86 -4.36 11.61
CA LEU A 43 -22.38 -3.70 10.39
C LEU A 43 -21.08 -2.93 10.68
N LEU A 44 -21.08 -2.10 11.73
CA LEU A 44 -19.89 -1.32 12.10
C LEU A 44 -18.74 -2.23 12.53
N ARG A 45 -19.01 -3.31 13.25
CA ARG A 45 -18.00 -4.32 13.60
C ARG A 45 -17.29 -4.86 12.36
N PHE A 46 -18.05 -5.20 11.32
CA PHE A 46 -17.49 -5.75 10.08
C PHE A 46 -16.79 -4.69 9.22
N GLN A 47 -17.47 -3.58 8.91
CA GLN A 47 -16.96 -2.56 8.00
C GLN A 47 -15.75 -1.81 8.59
N ALA A 48 -15.77 -1.49 9.88
CA ALA A 48 -14.64 -0.86 10.53
C ALA A 48 -13.40 -1.77 10.55
N LEU A 49 -13.57 -3.07 10.86
CA LEU A 49 -12.46 -4.03 10.83
C LEU A 49 -11.93 -4.22 9.40
N GLN A 50 -12.84 -4.27 8.43
CA GLN A 50 -12.49 -4.39 7.02
C GLN A 50 -11.72 -3.18 6.50
N SER A 51 -12.15 -1.96 6.82
CA SER A 51 -11.39 -0.76 6.47
C SER A 51 -10.05 -0.71 7.22
N LEU A 52 -10.02 -1.04 8.51
CA LEU A 52 -8.80 -1.05 9.31
C LEU A 52 -7.75 -1.97 8.70
N ALA A 53 -8.12 -3.23 8.42
CA ALA A 53 -7.21 -4.20 7.83
C ALA A 53 -6.77 -3.77 6.42
N TYR A 54 -7.66 -3.17 5.63
CA TYR A 54 -7.34 -2.65 4.32
C TYR A 54 -6.27 -1.54 4.38
N GLN A 55 -6.44 -0.57 5.27
CA GLN A 55 -5.49 0.53 5.45
C GLN A 55 -4.15 0.04 6.02
N LEU A 56 -4.16 -0.93 6.95
CA LEU A 56 -2.94 -1.53 7.49
C LEU A 56 -2.16 -2.32 6.44
N ILE A 57 -2.84 -3.10 5.60
CA ILE A 57 -2.19 -3.82 4.49
C ILE A 57 -1.61 -2.83 3.50
N THR A 58 -2.36 -1.78 3.15
CA THR A 58 -1.89 -0.71 2.27
C THR A 58 -0.63 -0.05 2.84
N LEU A 59 -0.64 0.31 4.12
CA LEU A 59 0.51 0.87 4.82
C LEU A 59 1.72 -0.09 4.78
N ALA A 60 1.51 -1.38 5.07
CA ALA A 60 2.58 -2.37 5.05
C ALA A 60 3.19 -2.54 3.65
N VAL A 61 2.38 -2.57 2.60
CA VAL A 61 2.85 -2.62 1.20
C VAL A 61 3.68 -1.38 0.86
N TYR A 62 3.22 -0.19 1.26
CA TYR A 62 3.97 1.05 1.06
C TYR A 62 5.30 1.07 1.80
N LEU A 63 5.30 0.70 3.08
CA LEU A 63 6.52 0.63 3.89
C LEU A 63 7.52 -0.33 3.28
N LEU A 64 7.07 -1.49 2.78
CA LEU A 64 7.93 -2.45 2.10
C LEU A 64 8.52 -1.88 0.82
N LEU A 65 7.71 -1.27 -0.04
CA LEU A 65 8.16 -0.67 -1.30
C LEU A 65 9.17 0.46 -1.06
N TYR A 66 8.89 1.35 -0.10
CA TYR A 66 9.84 2.41 0.28
C TYR A 66 11.11 1.86 0.91
N ALA A 67 11.02 0.83 1.75
CA ALA A 67 12.20 0.20 2.34
C ALA A 67 13.08 -0.47 1.27
N CYS A 68 12.49 -1.23 0.34
CA CYS A 68 13.21 -1.82 -0.78
C CYS A 68 13.90 -0.76 -1.64
N GLN A 69 13.19 0.34 -1.94
CA GLN A 69 13.76 1.43 -2.72
C GLN A 69 14.85 2.20 -1.97
N PHE A 70 14.67 2.44 -0.67
CA PHE A 70 15.66 3.10 0.17
C PHE A 70 16.92 2.25 0.28
N ILE A 71 16.80 0.96 0.63
CA ILE A 71 17.92 0.03 0.74
C ILE A 71 18.65 -0.07 -0.60
N GLY A 72 17.92 -0.27 -1.70
CA GLY A 72 18.52 -0.29 -3.03
C GLY A 72 19.31 0.98 -3.32
N SER A 73 18.64 2.15 -3.27
CA SER A 73 19.24 3.42 -3.69
C SER A 73 20.41 3.83 -2.78
N PHE A 74 20.27 3.62 -1.48
CA PHE A 74 21.30 3.94 -0.49
C PHE A 74 22.49 2.99 -0.56
N SER A 75 22.31 1.72 -0.96
CA SER A 75 23.42 0.78 -1.14
C SER A 75 24.19 1.07 -2.42
N PHE A 76 23.49 1.51 -3.47
CA PHE A 76 24.08 1.73 -4.79
C PHE A 76 24.81 3.07 -4.93
N PHE A 77 24.32 4.10 -4.23
CA PHE A 77 24.91 5.44 -4.31
C PHE A 77 26.38 5.49 -3.83
N PRO A 78 26.76 4.97 -2.65
CA PRO A 78 28.16 4.90 -2.22
C PRO A 78 29.04 4.05 -3.14
N LEU A 79 28.50 2.96 -3.68
CA LEU A 79 29.24 2.11 -4.62
C LEU A 79 29.58 2.90 -5.89
N SER A 80 28.64 3.68 -6.43
CA SER A 80 28.89 4.50 -7.63
C SER A 80 29.93 5.59 -7.40
N ILE A 81 29.92 6.25 -6.23
CA ILE A 81 30.92 7.24 -5.85
C ILE A 81 32.28 6.57 -5.66
N PHE A 82 32.33 5.44 -4.96
CA PHE A 82 33.56 4.69 -4.73
C PHE A 82 34.21 4.26 -6.04
N THR A 83 33.44 3.74 -7.00
CA THR A 83 33.96 3.42 -8.34
C THR A 83 34.46 4.66 -9.07
N ALA A 84 33.73 5.78 -9.03
CA ALA A 84 34.17 7.03 -9.66
C ALA A 84 35.48 7.56 -9.07
N LEU A 85 35.70 7.39 -7.75
CA LEU A 85 36.91 7.83 -7.06
C LEU A 85 38.12 6.89 -7.26
N LEU A 86 37.90 5.58 -7.41
CA LEU A 86 38.96 4.61 -7.66
C LEU A 86 39.43 4.59 -9.12
N PHE A 87 38.57 4.99 -10.06
CA PHE A 87 38.86 5.01 -11.50
C PHE A 87 38.72 6.40 -12.12
N PRO A 88 39.41 7.44 -11.60
CA PRO A 88 39.26 8.82 -12.06
C PRO A 88 39.77 9.03 -13.50
N ASN A 89 40.57 8.09 -14.03
CA ASN A 89 41.32 8.20 -15.28
C ASN A 89 40.78 7.34 -16.44
N SER A 90 39.53 6.88 -16.39
CA SER A 90 38.87 6.26 -17.56
C SER A 90 38.52 7.27 -18.67
N GLN A 91 39.08 8.49 -18.60
CA GLN A 91 39.09 9.42 -19.72
C GLN A 91 39.85 8.77 -20.88
N SER A 92 39.07 8.41 -21.89
CA SER A 92 39.48 7.98 -23.23
C SER A 92 40.27 9.11 -23.90
N GLY A 93 41.50 9.31 -23.46
CA GLY A 93 42.49 10.09 -24.18
C GLY A 93 43.01 9.28 -25.37
N PRO A 94 43.34 9.91 -26.51
CA PRO A 94 43.81 9.23 -27.72
C PRO A 94 45.10 8.40 -27.53
N ASN A 95 45.75 8.49 -26.37
CA ASN A 95 47.00 7.81 -26.03
C ASN A 95 46.86 6.70 -24.96
N TYR A 96 45.64 6.29 -24.58
CA TYR A 96 45.47 5.18 -23.64
C TYR A 96 45.65 3.84 -24.37
N SER A 97 46.78 3.16 -24.12
CA SER A 97 47.12 1.86 -24.72
C SER A 97 47.04 0.69 -23.72
N GLY A 98 46.36 0.86 -22.59
CA GLY A 98 46.12 -0.22 -21.62
C GLY A 98 45.07 -1.22 -22.14
N PRO A 99 45.04 -2.47 -21.62
CA PRO A 99 43.98 -3.41 -21.93
C PRO A 99 42.61 -2.78 -21.58
N PRO A 100 41.56 -2.97 -22.39
CA PRO A 100 40.25 -2.45 -22.07
C PRO A 100 39.79 -3.04 -20.73
N ASP A 101 39.61 -2.19 -19.72
CA ASP A 101 39.04 -2.58 -18.43
C ASP A 101 37.60 -3.05 -18.64
N ALA A 102 37.42 -4.35 -18.89
CA ALA A 102 36.10 -4.97 -19.12
C ALA A 102 35.15 -4.81 -17.91
N ALA A 103 35.67 -4.47 -16.73
CA ALA A 103 34.89 -4.22 -15.53
C ALA A 103 34.07 -2.92 -15.60
N ALA A 104 34.60 -1.85 -16.19
CA ALA A 104 33.91 -0.55 -16.26
C ALA A 104 32.57 -0.60 -17.04
N PRO A 105 32.50 -1.16 -18.27
CA PRO A 105 31.23 -1.27 -18.97
C PRO A 105 30.24 -2.22 -18.27
N LEU A 106 30.71 -3.27 -17.60
CA LEU A 106 29.84 -4.16 -16.81
C LEU A 106 29.23 -3.45 -15.60
N ILE A 107 30.02 -2.65 -14.86
CA ILE A 107 29.52 -1.83 -13.75
C ILE A 107 28.49 -0.81 -14.26
N LEU A 108 28.74 -0.17 -15.41
CA LEU A 108 27.80 0.76 -16.01
C LEU A 108 26.48 0.08 -16.41
N VAL A 109 26.54 -1.09 -17.05
CA VAL A 109 25.34 -1.85 -17.40
C VAL A 109 24.56 -2.25 -16.15
N PHE A 110 25.23 -2.73 -15.11
CA PHE A 110 24.59 -3.06 -13.83
C PHE A 110 23.96 -1.82 -13.17
N PHE A 111 24.63 -0.66 -13.21
CA PHE A 111 24.10 0.62 -12.74
C PHE A 111 22.84 1.04 -13.49
N LEU A 112 22.86 0.97 -14.83
CA LEU A 112 21.70 1.33 -15.64
C LEU A 112 20.52 0.39 -15.38
N LEU A 113 20.75 -0.93 -15.34
CA LEU A 113 19.72 -1.92 -15.01
C LEU A 113 19.13 -1.66 -13.62
N PHE A 114 19.99 -1.37 -12.64
CA PHE A 114 19.56 -1.02 -11.29
C PHE A 114 18.70 0.25 -11.26
N MET A 115 19.09 1.32 -11.98
CA MET A 115 18.27 2.53 -12.10
C MET A 115 16.91 2.25 -12.74
N PHE A 116 16.84 1.39 -13.78
CA PHE A 116 15.57 0.98 -14.37
C PHE A 116 14.66 0.27 -13.37
N VAL A 117 15.22 -0.60 -12.52
CA VAL A 117 14.45 -1.28 -11.45
C VAL A 117 13.91 -0.28 -10.44
N VAL A 118 14.74 0.65 -9.96
CA VAL A 118 14.33 1.70 -9.01
C VAL A 118 13.22 2.57 -9.62
N MET A 119 13.39 2.98 -10.88
CA MET A 119 12.39 3.77 -11.60
C MET A 119 11.08 3.00 -11.78
N ALA A 120 11.14 1.71 -12.13
CA ALA A 120 9.97 0.85 -12.25
C ALA A 120 9.21 0.70 -10.92
N LEU A 121 9.93 0.56 -9.80
CA LEU A 121 9.33 0.53 -8.46
C LEU A 121 8.64 1.85 -8.11
N SER A 122 9.21 2.99 -8.48
CA SER A 122 8.55 4.30 -8.29
C SER A 122 7.30 4.47 -9.14
N PHE A 123 7.32 4.03 -10.40
CA PHE A 123 6.12 4.02 -11.24
C PHE A 123 5.03 3.11 -10.66
N LEU A 124 5.42 1.93 -10.15
CA LEU A 124 4.49 1.03 -9.47
C LEU A 124 3.82 1.71 -8.26
N GLN A 125 4.58 2.41 -7.42
CA GLN A 125 4.04 3.16 -6.28
C GLN A 125 3.07 4.27 -6.74
N CYS A 126 3.45 5.01 -7.79
CA CYS A 126 2.62 6.07 -8.37
C CYS A 126 1.26 5.55 -8.87
N ILE A 127 1.22 4.33 -9.40
CA ILE A 127 -0.02 3.68 -9.84
C ILE A 127 -0.81 3.10 -8.66
N LEU A 128 -0.13 2.42 -7.73
CA LEU A 128 -0.79 1.77 -6.60
C LEU A 128 -1.50 2.76 -5.67
N GLY A 129 -0.98 3.99 -5.50
CA GLY A 129 -1.53 4.98 -4.56
C GLY A 129 -2.95 5.42 -4.90
N PRO A 130 -3.16 5.97 -6.11
CA PRO A 130 -4.49 6.28 -6.60
C PRO A 130 -5.38 5.05 -6.58
N LEU A 131 -4.90 3.86 -6.99
CA LEU A 131 -5.71 2.65 -6.96
C LEU A 131 -6.23 2.34 -5.55
N PHE A 132 -5.37 2.38 -4.53
CA PHE A 132 -5.78 2.11 -3.15
C PHE A 132 -6.75 3.16 -2.59
N VAL A 133 -6.57 4.42 -2.94
CA VAL A 133 -7.51 5.49 -2.53
C VAL A 133 -8.85 5.30 -3.23
N LEU A 134 -8.83 5.06 -4.55
CA LEU A 134 -10.05 4.88 -5.35
C LEU A 134 -10.85 3.68 -4.88
N THR A 135 -10.23 2.55 -4.54
CA THR A 135 -10.96 1.39 -4.01
C THR A 135 -11.56 1.65 -2.63
N GLY A 136 -10.89 2.42 -1.77
CA GLY A 136 -11.45 2.84 -0.48
C GLY A 136 -12.62 3.82 -0.64
N LEU A 137 -12.51 4.79 -1.54
CA LEU A 137 -13.61 5.71 -1.86
C LEU A 137 -14.78 5.02 -2.54
N TRP A 138 -14.51 4.06 -3.43
CA TRP A 138 -15.54 3.24 -4.05
C TRP A 138 -16.29 2.41 -3.01
N ALA A 139 -15.59 1.86 -2.02
CA ALA A 139 -16.21 1.19 -0.88
C ALA A 139 -17.13 2.14 -0.10
N ALA A 140 -16.62 3.34 0.23
CA ALA A 140 -17.41 4.36 0.93
C ALA A 140 -18.68 4.74 0.14
N GLY A 141 -18.56 5.00 -1.17
CA GLY A 141 -19.69 5.34 -2.04
C GLY A 141 -20.73 4.23 -2.15
N ARG A 142 -20.30 2.96 -2.22
CA ARG A 142 -21.20 1.80 -2.25
C ARG A 142 -22.00 1.67 -0.95
N ILE A 143 -21.34 1.84 0.20
CA ILE A 143 -21.99 1.81 1.52
C ILE A 143 -22.98 2.97 1.68
N LEU A 144 -22.61 4.19 1.23
CA LEU A 144 -23.52 5.34 1.22
C LEU A 144 -24.75 5.13 0.34
N SER A 145 -24.63 4.32 -0.70
CA SER A 145 -25.74 3.96 -1.59
C SER A 145 -26.63 2.84 -1.01
N GLY A 146 -26.41 2.43 0.25
CA GLY A 146 -27.18 1.38 0.93
C GLY A 146 -26.81 -0.05 0.53
N HIS A 147 -25.77 -0.22 -0.29
CA HIS A 147 -25.33 -1.54 -0.73
C HIS A 147 -24.28 -2.11 0.23
N SER A 148 -24.29 -3.43 0.42
CA SER A 148 -23.19 -4.11 1.09
C SER A 148 -21.90 -3.98 0.28
N PHE A 149 -20.79 -3.72 0.99
CA PHE A 149 -19.46 -3.74 0.42
C PHE A 149 -18.62 -4.81 1.11
N ARG A 150 -17.89 -5.58 0.29
CA ARG A 150 -16.88 -6.54 0.76
C ARG A 150 -15.70 -6.56 -0.19
N TYR A 151 -14.50 -6.32 0.31
CA TYR A 151 -13.28 -6.59 -0.45
C TYR A 151 -13.18 -8.09 -0.78
N PRO A 152 -12.88 -8.51 -2.02
CA PRO A 152 -12.95 -9.92 -2.43
C PRO A 152 -12.11 -10.88 -1.59
N LEU A 153 -10.87 -10.50 -1.26
CA LEU A 153 -9.95 -11.31 -0.46
C LEU A 153 -10.13 -11.05 1.03
N LEU A 154 -10.10 -9.77 1.41
CA LEU A 154 -10.08 -9.36 2.81
C LEU A 154 -11.43 -9.57 3.50
N GLY A 155 -12.54 -9.35 2.80
CA GLY A 155 -13.89 -9.59 3.32
C GLY A 155 -14.13 -11.05 3.69
N ARG A 156 -13.63 -11.98 2.87
CA ARG A 156 -13.71 -13.43 3.15
C ARG A 156 -12.86 -13.81 4.37
N TRP A 157 -11.64 -13.29 4.46
CA TRP A 157 -10.75 -13.57 5.58
C TRP A 157 -11.31 -13.07 6.92
N ILE A 158 -11.92 -11.87 6.93
CA ILE A 158 -12.53 -11.29 8.13
C ILE A 158 -13.84 -12.01 8.49
N ALA A 159 -14.69 -12.30 7.49
CA ALA A 159 -15.93 -13.03 7.67
C ALA A 159 -15.71 -14.37 8.39
N ASN A 160 -14.66 -15.10 8.02
CA ASN A 160 -14.34 -16.40 8.64
C ASN A 160 -13.84 -16.29 10.09
N ARG A 161 -13.43 -15.10 10.55
CA ARG A 161 -12.93 -14.87 11.93
C ARG A 161 -13.93 -14.19 12.85
N LEU A 162 -15.05 -13.72 12.31
CA LEU A 162 -16.15 -13.19 13.10
C LEU A 162 -17.17 -14.33 13.27
N ASP A 163 -17.56 -14.62 14.50
CA ASP A 163 -18.50 -15.71 14.79
C ASP A 163 -19.80 -15.60 13.94
N PRO A 164 -20.47 -16.72 13.64
CA PRO A 164 -21.42 -16.82 12.54
C PRO A 164 -22.80 -16.12 12.63
N PRO A 165 -23.24 -15.34 13.65
CA PRO A 165 -24.58 -14.74 13.56
C PRO A 165 -24.68 -13.54 12.59
N VAL A 166 -23.57 -12.90 12.23
CA VAL A 166 -23.58 -11.57 11.57
C VAL A 166 -23.81 -11.63 10.05
N LEU A 167 -23.53 -12.76 9.41
CA LEU A 167 -23.56 -12.90 7.95
C LEU A 167 -24.76 -13.70 7.42
N ALA A 168 -25.55 -14.29 8.32
CA ALA A 168 -26.65 -15.20 7.97
C ALA A 168 -28.02 -14.51 7.87
N VAL A 169 -28.15 -13.24 8.26
CA VAL A 169 -29.48 -12.61 8.38
C VAL A 169 -29.95 -11.96 7.08
N GLU A 170 -29.08 -11.39 6.25
CA GLU A 170 -29.51 -10.83 4.95
C GLU A 170 -28.39 -10.98 3.94
N GLY A 171 -28.73 -11.09 2.66
CA GLY A 171 -27.81 -11.22 1.53
C GLY A 171 -26.91 -9.99 1.35
N VAL A 172 -25.99 -9.81 2.31
CA VAL A 172 -24.87 -8.87 2.35
C VAL A 172 -23.69 -9.48 1.62
#